data_AF-A0A7L9AX92-F1
#
_entry.id   AF-A0A7L9AX92-F1
#
_cell.length_a   1.000
_cell.length_b   1.000
_cell.length_c   1.000
_cell.angle_alpha   90.00
_cell.angle_beta   90.00
_cell.angle_gamma   90.00
#
_symmetry.space_group_name_H-M   'P 1'
#
loop_
_entity.id
_entity.type
_entity.pdbx_description
1 polymer ?
#
loop_
_entity_poly.entity_id
_entity_poly.type
_entity_poly.pdbx_seq_one_letter_code
_entity_poly.pdbx_strand_id
1 'polypeptide(L)'
;ILDMAGFEIFELNSFEQLCINYTNEKLQQLFNHTMFILEQEEYQREGIEWKFIDFGLDLQPTIDLIDKPMGIMALLDEECWFPKATDKTFVEKLVQSHSVHPKFMKTDFRGVADFAIIHYAGKVDYSAAQWLMKNMDPLNENVVSCLQSSQDPFVCHIWKDAEIVGMAQQALTDTQFGAR
;
A
#
# COMPACT_ATOMS: atom_id res chain seq x y z
N ILE A 1 -24.71 2.84 -0.50
CA ILE A 1 -23.98 4.03 -1.02
C ILE A 1 -22.55 3.87 -0.51
N LEU A 2 -21.56 3.91 -1.41
CA LEU A 2 -20.14 3.94 -1.04
C LEU A 2 -19.69 5.40 -1.09
N ASP A 3 -19.05 5.89 -0.02
CA ASP A 3 -18.49 7.23 0.08
C ASP A 3 -17.01 7.11 0.45
N MET A 4 -16.14 7.70 -0.36
CA MET A 4 -14.69 7.52 -0.28
C MET A 4 -13.93 8.66 -0.94
N ALA A 5 -12.66 8.79 -0.61
CA ALA A 5 -11.76 9.73 -1.27
C ALA A 5 -11.61 9.41 -2.77
N GLY A 6 -11.69 10.44 -3.60
CA GLY A 6 -11.38 10.33 -5.03
C GLY A 6 -9.88 10.13 -5.27
N PHE A 7 -9.50 9.88 -6.51
CA PHE A 7 -8.11 9.74 -6.92
C PHE A 7 -7.31 11.03 -6.62
N GLU A 8 -6.14 10.90 -5.98
CA GLU A 8 -5.30 12.02 -5.54
C GLU A 8 -4.00 12.12 -6.35
N ILE A 9 -3.73 13.30 -6.90
CA ILE A 9 -2.47 13.62 -7.59
C ILE A 9 -1.97 14.97 -7.09
N PHE A 10 -1.09 14.94 -6.10
CA PHE A 10 -0.38 16.14 -5.62
C PHE A 10 1.00 16.26 -6.27
N GLU A 11 1.66 17.40 -6.03
CA GLU A 11 3.06 17.63 -6.47
C GLU A 11 4.01 16.56 -5.92
N LEU A 12 3.74 16.05 -4.70
CA LEU A 12 4.45 14.94 -4.09
C LEU A 12 3.49 14.13 -3.22
N ASN A 13 3.38 12.82 -3.50
CA ASN A 13 2.41 11.94 -2.84
C ASN A 13 3.13 11.03 -1.83
N SER A 14 2.49 10.72 -0.70
CA SER A 14 3.05 9.84 0.34
C SER A 14 2.33 8.49 0.39
N PHE A 15 2.59 7.71 1.43
CA PHE A 15 2.04 6.36 1.62
C PHE A 15 0.50 6.38 1.66
N GLU A 16 -0.10 7.38 2.29
CA GLU A 16 -1.56 7.50 2.39
C GLU A 16 -2.20 7.70 1.02
N GLN A 17 -1.59 8.53 0.16
CA GLN A 17 -2.02 8.70 -1.22
C GLN A 17 -1.91 7.40 -2.02
N LEU A 18 -0.85 6.60 -1.79
CA LEU A 18 -0.74 5.28 -2.44
C LEU A 18 -1.93 4.40 -2.07
N CYS A 19 -2.30 4.34 -0.78
CA CYS A 19 -3.44 3.56 -0.29
C CYS A 19 -4.77 4.03 -0.89
N ILE A 20 -4.98 5.36 -0.99
CA ILE A 20 -6.17 5.95 -1.61
C ILE A 20 -6.23 5.60 -3.10
N ASN A 21 -5.13 5.83 -3.82
CA ASN A 21 -5.06 5.60 -5.26
C ASN A 21 -5.17 4.11 -5.63
N TYR A 22 -4.59 3.22 -4.82
CA TYR A 22 -4.77 1.77 -4.96
C TYR A 22 -6.22 1.34 -4.76
N THR A 23 -6.92 1.92 -3.78
CA THR A 23 -8.35 1.67 -3.56
C THR A 23 -9.17 2.12 -4.78
N ASN A 24 -8.86 3.30 -5.32
CA ASN A 24 -9.49 3.79 -6.55
C ASN A 24 -9.19 2.88 -7.75
N GLU A 25 -7.96 2.37 -7.89
CA GLU A 25 -7.58 1.41 -8.95
C GLU A 25 -8.43 0.13 -8.87
N LYS A 26 -8.60 -0.45 -7.67
CA LYS A 26 -9.43 -1.64 -7.47
C LYS A 26 -10.90 -1.40 -7.77
N LEU A 27 -11.42 -0.24 -7.41
CA LEU A 27 -12.82 0.09 -7.69
C LEU A 27 -13.07 0.39 -9.15
N GLN A 28 -12.12 1.04 -9.82
CA GLN A 28 -12.19 1.22 -11.26
C GLN A 28 -12.11 -0.13 -11.99
N GLN A 29 -11.27 -1.06 -11.53
CA GLN A 29 -11.21 -2.41 -12.08
C GLN A 29 -12.52 -3.17 -11.85
N LEU A 30 -13.11 -3.07 -10.66
CA LEU A 30 -14.41 -3.66 -10.36
C LEU A 30 -15.50 -3.06 -11.26
N PHE A 31 -15.53 -1.74 -11.41
CA PHE A 31 -16.46 -1.06 -12.31
C PHE A 31 -16.30 -1.54 -13.75
N ASN A 32 -15.06 -1.59 -14.26
CA ASN A 32 -14.78 -2.04 -15.62
C ASN A 32 -15.23 -3.50 -15.82
N HIS A 33 -14.94 -4.37 -14.85
CA HIS A 33 -15.35 -5.77 -14.90
C HIS A 33 -16.87 -5.91 -14.89
N THR A 34 -17.55 -5.25 -13.96
CA THR A 34 -19.01 -5.36 -13.83
C THR A 34 -19.75 -4.73 -15.02
N MET A 35 -19.36 -3.53 -15.45
CA MET A 35 -20.08 -2.81 -16.50
C MET A 35 -19.81 -3.33 -17.91
N PHE A 36 -18.63 -3.91 -18.16
CA PHE A 36 -18.23 -4.29 -19.52
C PHE A 36 -18.02 -5.78 -19.69
N ILE A 37 -17.39 -6.46 -18.73
CA ILE A 37 -17.06 -7.89 -18.90
C ILE A 37 -18.31 -8.74 -18.64
N LEU A 38 -18.95 -8.55 -17.48
CA LEU A 38 -20.14 -9.32 -17.13
C LEU A 38 -21.31 -9.10 -18.11
N GLU A 39 -21.48 -7.88 -18.59
CA GLU A 39 -22.53 -7.55 -19.57
C GLU A 39 -22.32 -8.30 -20.90
N GLN A 40 -21.06 -8.34 -21.39
CA GLN A 40 -20.73 -9.07 -22.62
C GLN A 40 -20.86 -10.60 -22.45
N GLU A 41 -20.51 -11.12 -21.27
CA GLU A 41 -20.73 -12.53 -20.93
C GLU A 41 -22.22 -12.90 -20.89
N GLU A 42 -23.08 -11.99 -20.43
CA GLU A 42 -24.53 -12.20 -20.44
C GLU A 42 -25.08 -12.21 -21.87
N TYR A 43 -24.65 -11.30 -22.74
CA TYR A 43 -25.04 -11.31 -24.16
C TYR A 43 -24.68 -12.63 -24.85
N GLN A 44 -23.49 -13.16 -24.58
CA GLN A 44 -23.09 -14.48 -25.10
C GLN A 44 -23.96 -15.61 -24.55
N ARG A 45 -24.30 -15.55 -23.26
CA ARG A 45 -25.14 -16.54 -22.59
C ARG A 45 -26.56 -16.57 -23.14
N GLU A 46 -27.12 -15.41 -23.45
CA GLU A 46 -28.45 -15.28 -24.06
C GLU A 46 -28.46 -15.59 -25.58
N GLY A 47 -27.29 -15.82 -26.18
CA GLY A 47 -27.15 -16.09 -27.61
C GLY A 47 -27.37 -14.85 -28.47
N ILE A 48 -27.19 -13.65 -27.90
CA ILE A 48 -27.28 -12.38 -28.62
C ILE A 48 -25.99 -12.21 -29.44
N GLU A 49 -26.14 -11.99 -30.75
CA GLU A 49 -25.00 -11.73 -31.63
C GLU A 49 -24.34 -10.41 -31.23
N TRP A 50 -23.21 -10.50 -30.53
CA TRP A 50 -22.46 -9.36 -30.04
C TRP A 50 -20.99 -9.49 -30.41
N LYS A 51 -20.41 -8.42 -30.95
CA LYS A 51 -18.97 -8.36 -31.22
C LYS A 51 -18.26 -7.97 -29.94
N PHE A 52 -17.40 -8.85 -29.42
CA PHE A 52 -16.58 -8.54 -28.25
C PHE A 52 -15.77 -7.24 -28.48
N ILE A 53 -15.91 -6.31 -27.54
CA ILE A 53 -15.18 -5.04 -27.53
C ILE A 53 -14.18 -5.12 -26.39
N ASP A 54 -12.89 -5.07 -26.75
CA ASP A 54 -11.82 -4.86 -25.78
C ASP A 54 -11.72 -3.36 -25.49
N PHE A 55 -11.99 -2.99 -24.23
CA PHE A 55 -11.96 -1.61 -23.79
C PHE A 55 -10.53 -1.12 -23.48
N GLY A 56 -9.51 -2.00 -23.48
CA GLY A 56 -8.12 -1.61 -23.24
C GLY A 56 -7.86 -1.05 -21.83
N LEU A 57 -8.76 -1.35 -20.89
CA LEU A 57 -8.75 -0.82 -19.51
C LEU A 57 -8.20 -1.85 -18.53
N ASP A 58 -7.15 -2.59 -18.90
CA ASP A 58 -6.56 -3.55 -17.97
C ASP A 58 -5.76 -2.82 -16.89
N LEU A 59 -6.39 -2.66 -15.73
CA LEU A 59 -5.81 -2.07 -14.53
C LEU A 59 -5.08 -3.11 -13.69
N GLN A 60 -5.25 -4.40 -14.01
CA GLN A 60 -4.66 -5.50 -13.27
C GLN A 60 -3.13 -5.37 -13.13
N PRO A 61 -2.35 -4.93 -14.13
CA PRO A 61 -0.91 -4.76 -13.97
C PRO A 61 -0.52 -3.72 -12.90
N THR A 62 -1.30 -2.65 -12.74
CA THR A 62 -1.02 -1.64 -11.70
C THR A 62 -1.45 -2.16 -10.33
N ILE A 63 -2.59 -2.85 -10.24
CA ILE A 63 -3.04 -3.50 -9.01
C ILE A 63 -2.03 -4.54 -8.55
N ASP A 64 -1.59 -5.41 -9.46
CA ASP A 64 -0.65 -6.50 -9.18
C ASP A 64 0.70 -5.97 -8.73
N LEU A 65 1.19 -4.88 -9.34
CA LEU A 65 2.41 -4.20 -8.90
C LEU A 65 2.33 -3.78 -7.42
N ILE A 66 1.14 -3.39 -6.94
CA ILE A 66 0.95 -2.89 -5.58
C ILE A 66 0.71 -4.04 -4.58
N ASP A 67 -0.18 -4.99 -4.90
CA ASP A 67 -0.75 -5.92 -3.91
C ASP A 67 -0.33 -7.39 -4.01
N LYS A 68 0.31 -7.81 -5.11
CA LYS A 68 0.74 -9.21 -5.26
C LYS A 68 1.95 -9.52 -4.37
N PRO A 69 2.25 -10.81 -4.15
CA PRO A 69 3.53 -11.20 -3.60
C PRO A 69 4.67 -10.57 -4.40
N MET A 70 5.69 -10.05 -3.71
CA MET A 70 6.78 -9.25 -4.29
C MET A 70 6.34 -7.91 -4.92
N GLY A 71 5.10 -7.47 -4.70
CA GLY A 71 4.62 -6.13 -5.03
C GLY A 71 5.03 -5.10 -3.96
N ILE A 72 4.67 -3.84 -4.19
CA ILE A 72 5.11 -2.69 -3.38
C ILE A 72 4.76 -2.88 -1.90
N MET A 73 3.52 -3.28 -1.58
CA MET A 73 3.10 -3.44 -0.18
C MET A 73 3.85 -4.59 0.52
N ALA A 74 4.02 -5.72 -0.18
CA ALA A 74 4.75 -6.86 0.37
C ALA A 74 6.24 -6.54 0.61
N LEU A 75 6.88 -5.82 -0.33
CA LEU A 75 8.26 -5.39 -0.17
C LEU A 75 8.42 -4.35 0.95
N LEU A 76 7.42 -3.49 1.15
CA LEU A 76 7.38 -2.54 2.26
C LEU A 76 7.28 -3.27 3.60
N ASP A 77 6.38 -4.25 3.70
CA ASP A 77 6.24 -5.09 4.88
C ASP A 77 7.56 -5.81 5.18
N GLU A 78 8.19 -6.45 4.20
CA GLU A 78 9.49 -7.10 4.40
C GLU A 78 10.58 -6.15 4.91
N GLU A 79 10.66 -4.92 4.35
CA GLU A 79 11.63 -3.92 4.79
C GLU A 79 11.34 -3.42 6.21
N CYS A 80 10.07 -3.30 6.59
CA CYS A 80 9.71 -2.93 7.96
C CYS A 80 10.27 -3.94 8.98
N TRP A 81 10.40 -5.21 8.61
CA TRP A 81 10.90 -6.27 9.52
C TRP A 81 12.42 -6.36 9.55
N PHE A 82 13.13 -5.71 8.63
CA PHE A 82 14.57 -5.85 8.52
C PHE A 82 15.30 -4.89 9.48
N PRO A 83 16.18 -5.38 10.36
CA PRO A 83 16.91 -4.51 11.29
C PRO A 83 17.74 -3.48 10.53
N LYS A 84 17.57 -2.19 10.87
CA LYS A 84 18.27 -1.05 10.26
C LYS A 84 17.88 -0.75 8.80
N ALA A 85 16.78 -1.29 8.29
CA ALA A 85 16.21 -0.81 7.04
C ALA A 85 15.82 0.67 7.13
N THR A 86 15.79 1.32 5.98
CA THR A 86 15.41 2.73 5.84
C THR A 86 14.51 2.89 4.63
N ASP A 87 13.80 4.01 4.54
CA ASP A 87 13.01 4.32 3.34
C ASP A 87 13.85 4.26 2.04
N LYS A 88 15.15 4.55 2.13
CA LYS A 88 16.07 4.44 0.98
C LYS A 88 16.35 3.00 0.57
N THR A 89 16.58 2.09 1.52
CA THR A 89 16.80 0.67 1.20
C THR A 89 15.54 0.05 0.59
N PHE A 90 14.37 0.48 1.06
CA PHE A 90 13.09 0.13 0.45
C PHE A 90 12.99 0.60 -1.01
N VAL A 91 13.28 1.88 -1.30
CA VAL A 91 13.26 2.39 -2.68
C VAL A 91 14.26 1.67 -3.57
N GLU A 92 15.47 1.39 -3.08
CA GLU A 92 16.48 0.62 -3.82
C GLU A 92 15.95 -0.78 -4.19
N LYS A 93 15.29 -1.46 -3.24
CA LYS A 93 14.65 -2.75 -3.44
C LYS A 93 13.52 -2.69 -4.48
N LEU A 94 12.66 -1.68 -4.41
CA LEU A 94 11.60 -1.46 -5.42
C LEU A 94 12.18 -1.29 -6.83
N VAL A 95 13.21 -0.45 -6.96
CA VAL A 95 13.87 -0.21 -8.26
C VAL A 95 14.51 -1.49 -8.77
N GLN A 96 15.16 -2.27 -7.91
CA GLN A 96 15.75 -3.54 -8.28
C GLN A 96 14.70 -4.55 -8.78
N SER A 97 13.56 -4.64 -8.08
CA SER A 97 12.49 -5.60 -8.39
C SER A 97 11.64 -5.21 -9.60
N HIS A 98 11.40 -3.91 -9.81
CA HIS A 98 10.36 -3.43 -10.76
C HIS A 98 10.85 -2.48 -11.85
N SER A 99 12.17 -2.25 -12.00
CA SER A 99 12.72 -1.33 -13.02
C SER A 99 12.25 -1.57 -14.46
N VAL A 100 11.88 -2.81 -14.81
CA VAL A 100 11.38 -3.18 -16.15
C VAL A 100 9.85 -3.28 -16.22
N HIS A 101 9.14 -3.10 -15.10
CA HIS A 101 7.70 -3.22 -15.04
C HIS A 101 7.03 -2.01 -15.72
N PRO A 102 6.08 -2.19 -16.66
CA PRO A 102 5.52 -1.09 -17.46
C PRO A 102 4.76 -0.04 -16.65
N LYS A 103 4.33 -0.39 -15.43
CA LYS A 103 3.62 0.51 -14.52
C LYS A 103 4.51 1.15 -13.44
N PHE A 104 5.78 0.77 -13.36
CA PHE A 104 6.74 1.35 -12.41
C PHE A 104 7.71 2.25 -13.15
N MET A 105 7.99 3.42 -12.59
CA MET A 105 8.96 4.36 -13.15
C MET A 105 9.95 4.79 -12.09
N LYS A 106 11.24 4.66 -12.41
CA LYS A 106 12.30 5.31 -11.65
C LYS A 106 12.32 6.80 -11.99
N THR A 107 12.42 7.65 -10.98
CA THR A 107 12.54 9.10 -11.14
C THR A 107 14.00 9.52 -11.37
N ASP A 108 14.21 10.73 -11.91
CA ASP A 108 15.57 11.28 -12.07
C ASP A 108 16.20 11.54 -10.68
N PHE A 109 17.51 11.40 -10.56
CA PHE A 109 18.25 11.58 -9.29
C PHE A 109 18.17 13.01 -8.74
N ARG A 110 17.71 13.97 -9.57
CA ARG A 110 17.45 15.38 -9.21
C ARG A 110 15.98 15.64 -8.86
N GLY A 111 15.12 14.64 -9.03
CA GLY A 111 13.71 14.71 -8.68
C GLY A 111 13.49 14.70 -7.17
N VAL A 112 12.35 15.26 -6.76
CA VAL A 112 11.91 15.25 -5.35
C VAL A 112 11.24 13.92 -4.99
N ALA A 113 10.70 13.22 -6.00
CA ALA A 113 10.08 11.91 -5.86
C ALA A 113 11.10 10.79 -5.94
N ASP A 114 10.87 9.73 -5.18
CA ASP A 114 11.74 8.55 -5.09
C ASP A 114 11.41 7.53 -6.19
N PHE A 115 10.13 7.45 -6.59
CA PHE A 115 9.65 6.64 -7.70
C PHE A 115 8.27 7.15 -8.17
N ALA A 116 7.76 6.59 -9.26
CA ALA A 116 6.42 6.87 -9.76
C ALA A 116 5.70 5.61 -10.23
N ILE A 117 4.37 5.66 -10.19
CA ILE A 117 3.50 4.59 -10.68
C ILE A 117 2.59 5.15 -11.77
N ILE A 118 2.37 4.36 -12.82
CA ILE A 118 1.38 4.65 -13.86
C ILE A 118 0.04 4.05 -13.44
N HIS A 119 -0.87 4.92 -13.01
CA HIS A 119 -2.26 4.58 -12.68
C HIS A 119 -3.18 4.83 -13.88
N TYR A 120 -4.44 4.38 -13.79
CA TYR A 120 -5.45 4.69 -14.82
C TYR A 120 -5.66 6.21 -15.00
N ALA A 121 -5.49 7.00 -13.93
CA ALA A 121 -5.64 8.45 -13.94
C ALA A 121 -4.35 9.20 -14.37
N GLY A 122 -3.25 8.48 -14.63
CA GLY A 122 -1.98 9.06 -15.07
C GLY A 122 -0.79 8.66 -14.19
N LYS A 123 0.35 9.31 -14.45
CA LYS A 123 1.58 9.14 -13.67
C LYS A 123 1.45 9.86 -12.33
N VAL A 124 1.73 9.16 -11.24
CA VAL A 124 1.77 9.73 -9.88
C VAL A 124 3.17 9.54 -9.31
N ASP A 125 3.75 10.65 -8.86
CA ASP A 125 5.08 10.72 -8.24
C ASP A 125 4.97 10.56 -6.72
N TYR A 126 5.72 9.62 -6.14
CA TYR A 126 5.69 9.29 -4.72
C TYR A 126 7.03 9.59 -4.03
N SER A 127 6.97 10.14 -2.82
CA SER A 127 8.11 10.13 -1.89
C SER A 127 7.92 9.06 -0.85
N ALA A 128 8.93 8.20 -0.71
CA ALA A 128 9.00 7.13 0.26
C ALA A 128 9.32 7.61 1.69
N ALA A 129 9.48 8.92 1.90
CA ALA A 129 9.82 9.47 3.20
C ALA A 129 8.82 9.02 4.29
N GLN A 130 9.38 8.42 5.34
CA GLN A 130 8.66 7.87 6.49
C GLN A 130 7.71 6.71 6.18
N TRP A 131 7.81 6.05 5.03
CA TRP A 131 6.93 4.94 4.69
C TRP A 131 7.06 3.78 5.68
N LEU A 132 8.29 3.42 6.09
CA LEU A 132 8.49 2.36 7.08
C LEU A 132 7.81 2.71 8.41
N MET A 133 7.95 3.96 8.87
CA MET A 133 7.30 4.42 10.10
C MET A 133 5.77 4.41 9.97
N LYS A 134 5.23 4.92 8.86
CA LYS A 134 3.80 5.00 8.60
C LYS A 134 3.15 3.62 8.45
N ASN A 135 3.86 2.65 7.90
CA ASN A 135 3.38 1.27 7.77
C ASN A 135 3.43 0.52 9.11
N MET A 136 4.50 0.73 9.89
CA MET A 136 4.64 0.09 11.21
C MET A 136 3.73 0.70 12.28
N ASP A 137 3.43 1.99 12.18
CA ASP A 137 2.66 2.79 13.14
C ASP A 137 2.99 2.44 14.62
N PRO A 138 4.25 2.56 15.05
CA PRO A 138 4.69 2.03 16.33
C PRO A 138 4.07 2.79 17.49
N LEU A 139 3.26 2.10 18.30
CA LEU A 139 2.69 2.63 19.53
C LEU A 139 3.59 2.36 20.74
N ASN A 140 3.61 3.31 21.68
CA ASN A 140 4.32 3.13 22.94
C ASN A 140 3.51 2.24 23.90
N GLU A 141 4.07 1.09 24.26
CA GLU A 141 3.42 0.08 25.12
C GLU A 141 2.95 0.64 26.46
N ASN A 142 3.73 1.54 27.08
CA ASN A 142 3.38 2.14 28.37
C ASN A 142 2.18 3.08 28.23
N VAL A 143 2.10 3.80 27.11
CA VAL A 143 0.98 4.71 26.82
C VAL A 143 -0.29 3.91 26.57
N VAL A 144 -0.20 2.84 25.76
CA VAL A 144 -1.33 1.93 25.53
C VAL A 144 -1.84 1.33 26.85
N SER A 145 -0.93 0.81 27.68
CA SER A 145 -1.27 0.25 29.00
C SER A 145 -1.93 1.28 29.93
N CYS A 146 -1.44 2.52 29.89
CA CYS A 146 -2.03 3.63 30.65
C CYS A 146 -3.46 3.95 30.20
N LEU A 147 -3.70 4.00 28.88
CA LEU A 147 -5.02 4.28 28.31
C LEU A 147 -6.01 3.13 28.55
N GLN A 148 -5.55 1.88 28.50
CA GLN A 148 -6.35 0.69 28.85
C GLN A 148 -6.72 0.63 30.34
N SER A 149 -5.94 1.26 31.21
CA SER A 149 -6.18 1.33 32.66
C SER A 149 -6.75 2.68 33.13
N SER A 150 -7.25 3.49 32.19
CA SER A 150 -7.89 4.77 32.49
C SER A 150 -9.04 4.62 33.50
N GLN A 151 -9.31 5.67 34.27
CA GLN A 151 -10.50 5.72 35.13
C GLN A 151 -11.76 6.08 34.36
N ASP A 152 -11.62 6.62 33.14
CA ASP A 152 -12.73 6.93 32.25
C ASP A 152 -13.13 5.67 31.46
N PRO A 153 -14.36 5.15 31.64
CA PRO A 153 -14.79 3.93 30.96
C PRO A 153 -14.82 4.03 29.43
N PHE A 154 -15.04 5.23 28.89
CA PHE A 154 -15.06 5.46 27.45
C PHE A 154 -13.66 5.34 26.85
N VAL A 155 -12.64 5.91 27.51
CA VAL A 155 -11.24 5.74 27.12
C VAL A 155 -10.84 4.26 27.17
N CYS A 156 -11.14 3.55 28.26
CA CYS A 156 -10.84 2.10 28.32
C CYS A 156 -11.52 1.33 27.17
N HIS A 157 -12.74 1.70 26.81
CA HIS A 157 -13.46 1.05 25.71
C HIS A 157 -12.82 1.30 24.35
N ILE A 158 -12.27 2.49 24.09
CA ILE A 158 -11.55 2.80 22.84
C ILE A 158 -10.30 1.92 22.71
N TRP A 159 -9.59 1.69 23.80
CA TRP A 159 -8.26 1.05 23.79
C TRP A 159 -8.28 -0.44 24.15
N LYS A 160 -9.45 -1.03 24.38
CA LYS A 160 -9.60 -2.42 24.87
C LYS A 160 -8.94 -3.48 23.98
N ASP A 161 -8.92 -3.26 22.67
CA ASP A 161 -8.40 -4.19 21.66
C ASP A 161 -7.06 -3.73 21.07
N ALA A 162 -6.41 -2.71 21.67
CA ALA A 162 -5.11 -2.25 21.22
C ALA A 162 -4.04 -3.29 21.53
N GLU A 163 -3.63 -4.04 20.50
CA GLU A 163 -2.50 -4.95 20.54
C GLU A 163 -1.24 -4.22 20.04
N ILE A 164 -0.16 -4.25 20.82
CA ILE A 164 1.12 -3.75 20.32
C ILE A 164 1.76 -4.85 19.47
N VAL A 165 1.91 -4.58 18.17
CA VAL A 165 2.76 -5.39 17.29
C VAL A 165 4.22 -5.07 17.61
N GLY A 166 4.71 -5.68 18.69
CA GLY A 166 6.04 -5.41 19.21
C GLY A 166 7.13 -5.99 18.33
N MET A 167 7.81 -5.14 17.54
CA MET A 167 9.17 -5.44 17.05
C MET A 167 10.17 -5.65 18.21
N ALA A 168 9.78 -5.27 19.43
CA ALA A 168 10.54 -5.39 20.66
C ALA A 168 10.97 -6.84 20.99
N GLN A 169 10.31 -7.87 20.43
CA GLN A 169 10.75 -9.25 20.65
C GLN A 169 12.10 -9.59 20.00
N GLN A 170 12.57 -8.83 19.00
CA GLN A 170 13.88 -9.01 18.36
C GLN A 170 14.95 -8.00 18.81
N ALA A 171 14.58 -6.83 19.32
CA ALA A 171 15.56 -5.88 19.86
C ALA A 171 16.15 -6.36 21.21
N LEU A 172 15.41 -7.18 21.97
CA LEU A 172 15.86 -7.74 23.24
C LEU A 172 16.94 -8.82 23.09
N THR A 173 17.09 -9.44 21.92
CA THR A 173 18.16 -10.43 21.66
C THR A 173 19.54 -9.80 21.47
N ASP A 174 19.63 -8.51 21.14
CA ASP A 174 20.91 -7.83 20.89
C ASP A 174 21.57 -7.21 22.13
N THR A 175 20.86 -7.17 23.28
CA THR A 175 21.39 -6.59 24.53
C THR A 175 21.99 -7.60 25.51
N GLN A 176 22.19 -8.88 25.12
CA GLN A 176 22.91 -9.82 25.97
C GLN A 176 24.42 -9.51 25.94
N PHE A 177 24.81 -8.49 26.70
CA PHE A 177 26.19 -8.17 27.04
C PHE A 177 26.91 -9.42 27.56
N GLY A 178 28.08 -9.67 26.99
CA GLY A 178 28.93 -10.81 27.30
C GLY A 178 29.14 -11.02 28.80
N ALA A 179 28.86 -12.25 29.24
CA ALA A 179 29.36 -12.76 30.50
C ALA A 179 30.89 -12.90 30.41
N ARG A 180 31.59 -12.28 31.37
CA ARG A 180 32.96 -12.65 31.72
C ARG A 180 32.99 -14.06 32.29
#